data_AF-A0A094W8E3-F1
#
_entry.id   AF-A0A094W8E3-F1
#
_cell.length_a   1.000
_cell.length_b   1.000
_cell.length_c   1.000
_cell.angle_alpha   90.00
_cell.angle_beta   90.00
_cell.angle_gamma   90.00
#
_symmetry.space_group_name_H-M   'P 1'
#
loop_
_entity.id
_entity.type
_entity.pdbx_description
1 polymer ?
#
loop_
_entity_poly.entity_id
_entity_poly.type
_entity_poly.pdbx_seq_one_letter_code
_entity_poly.pdbx_strand_id
1 'polypeptide(L)'
;MPTGQPGALYLWKTTNAGCYVPDGTGSCPPSGTTYSVTALATQVVSSSSQYLYVGDSQGNVYAWTASSSAPSTVAPCSFGFSSGTFVNGLASYFSSSTYYVYAVDGSNLEVNSGSSSPCSSSSSYSTISSSLPTSTPTVGLAIANGFVFGVTSTGQYYSVAAGNTTSLTQTPTPLLNLPSTATIGGITADQNGIVFMTDYANSAIYAYYANSNGTLTRINGTFSGNVDVTNPRAITTVYAPNPTSSGCTTGACEFLYVTNYSYAVVQLVLSISGTAPNFSVGYTEFNAPYTSCEIIDPVAMTSFPNVVNPSISSNIPWVFIGQNGTETSSSCFGASNYGDSVTAYDLTGE
;
A
#
# COMPACT_ATOMS: atom_id res chain seq x y z
N MET A 1 -9.35 -1.99 -19.21
CA MET A 1 -8.91 -0.63 -18.77
C MET A 1 -9.08 0.44 -19.86
N PRO A 2 -9.28 1.73 -19.53
CA PRO A 2 -9.07 2.83 -20.48
C PRO A 2 -7.61 2.76 -20.95
N THR A 3 -7.39 2.21 -22.13
CA THR A 3 -6.07 1.82 -22.61
C THR A 3 -5.46 2.92 -23.48
N GLY A 4 -4.16 3.15 -23.30
CA GLY A 4 -3.34 3.82 -24.31
C GLY A 4 -2.91 5.26 -24.04
N GLN A 5 -3.37 5.90 -22.95
CA GLN A 5 -2.88 7.23 -22.58
C GLN A 5 -1.69 7.12 -21.60
N PRO A 6 -0.57 7.86 -21.76
CA PRO A 6 0.56 7.83 -20.82
C PRO A 6 0.14 8.09 -19.37
N GLY A 7 0.57 7.25 -18.44
CA GLY A 7 0.22 7.27 -17.01
C GLY A 7 -0.93 6.35 -16.60
N ALA A 8 -1.62 5.68 -17.52
CA ALA A 8 -2.69 4.75 -17.19
C ALA A 8 -2.13 3.40 -16.69
N LEU A 9 -2.83 2.76 -15.74
CA LEU A 9 -2.55 1.36 -15.39
C LEU A 9 -2.71 0.45 -16.60
N TYR A 10 -1.77 -0.46 -16.74
CA TYR A 10 -1.77 -1.51 -17.74
C TYR A 10 -1.32 -2.81 -17.10
N LEU A 11 -2.06 -3.89 -17.38
CA LEU A 11 -1.76 -5.20 -16.80
C LEU A 11 -0.38 -5.61 -17.30
N TRP A 12 0.52 -5.88 -16.36
CA TRP A 12 1.90 -6.19 -16.71
C TRP A 12 1.97 -7.48 -17.55
N LYS A 13 2.23 -7.35 -18.85
CA LYS A 13 2.10 -8.46 -19.82
C LYS A 13 3.26 -9.46 -19.73
N THR A 14 3.19 -10.33 -18.72
CA THR A 14 3.82 -11.65 -18.76
C THR A 14 2.72 -12.70 -18.55
N THR A 15 2.94 -13.96 -18.94
CA THR A 15 1.97 -15.06 -18.77
C THR A 15 1.56 -15.33 -17.32
N ASN A 16 2.14 -14.62 -16.34
CA ASN A 16 1.98 -14.81 -14.90
C ASN A 16 1.60 -13.49 -14.15
N ALA A 17 1.08 -12.48 -14.85
CA ALA A 17 0.74 -11.16 -14.29
C ALA A 17 -0.19 -11.22 -13.06
N GLY A 18 -1.14 -12.16 -13.06
CA GLY A 18 -2.12 -12.39 -11.99
C GLY A 18 -1.64 -13.32 -10.87
N CYS A 19 -0.33 -13.61 -10.81
CA CYS A 19 0.19 -14.73 -10.03
C CYS A 19 1.44 -14.36 -9.21
N TYR A 20 1.38 -13.31 -8.40
CA TYR A 20 2.32 -13.20 -7.27
C TYR A 20 1.96 -14.18 -6.13
N VAL A 21 0.74 -14.78 -6.14
CA VAL A 21 0.27 -15.89 -5.28
C VAL A 21 -0.75 -16.76 -6.04
N PRO A 22 -0.72 -18.11 -5.96
CA PRO A 22 -1.57 -19.00 -6.76
C PRO A 22 -3.04 -19.11 -6.32
N ASP A 23 -3.94 -19.18 -7.31
CA ASP A 23 -5.36 -19.52 -7.17
C ASP A 23 -5.63 -21.03 -7.36
N GLY A 24 -5.08 -21.86 -6.48
CA GLY A 24 -5.62 -23.19 -6.18
C GLY A 24 -5.62 -24.29 -7.27
N THR A 25 -5.33 -24.05 -8.56
CA THR A 25 -5.21 -25.15 -9.56
C THR A 25 -4.19 -24.94 -10.68
N GLY A 26 -3.58 -23.76 -10.80
CA GLY A 26 -2.45 -23.48 -11.70
C GLY A 26 -1.11 -23.44 -10.96
N SER A 27 -0.05 -23.99 -11.56
CA SER A 27 1.31 -23.90 -11.02
C SER A 27 1.85 -22.48 -11.21
N CYS A 28 1.49 -21.56 -10.31
CA CYS A 28 2.12 -20.25 -10.18
C CYS A 28 3.20 -20.32 -9.09
N PRO A 29 4.48 -20.48 -9.46
CA PRO A 29 5.57 -20.34 -8.52
C PRO A 29 5.80 -18.85 -8.21
N PRO A 30 5.95 -18.50 -6.93
CA PRO A 30 5.99 -19.40 -5.79
C PRO A 30 4.61 -19.47 -5.11
N SER A 31 4.23 -20.65 -4.65
CA SER A 31 3.08 -20.84 -3.75
C SER A 31 3.40 -20.25 -2.37
N GLY A 32 3.20 -18.94 -2.22
CA GLY A 32 3.56 -18.20 -1.00
C GLY A 32 2.52 -18.27 0.11
N THR A 33 1.24 -18.06 -0.21
CA THR A 33 0.15 -18.07 0.77
C THR A 33 -1.00 -18.93 0.24
N THR A 34 -1.59 -19.75 1.10
CA THR A 34 -2.89 -20.41 0.87
C THR A 34 -4.01 -19.65 1.58
N TYR A 35 -3.74 -18.39 1.91
CA TYR A 35 -4.56 -17.54 2.77
C TYR A 35 -4.68 -16.15 2.17
N SER A 36 -5.83 -15.53 2.42
CA SER A 36 -6.19 -14.28 1.77
C SER A 36 -5.25 -13.15 2.15
N VAL A 37 -4.87 -12.36 1.14
CA VAL A 37 -4.00 -11.21 1.29
C VAL A 37 -4.75 -10.10 2.03
N THR A 38 -4.08 -9.49 2.99
CA THR A 38 -4.70 -8.50 3.89
C THR A 38 -3.89 -7.21 4.00
N ALA A 39 -2.57 -7.28 3.76
CA ALA A 39 -1.70 -6.12 3.75
C ALA A 39 -0.58 -6.28 2.72
N LEU A 40 -0.13 -5.16 2.16
CA LEU A 40 0.99 -5.10 1.24
C LEU A 40 1.93 -3.95 1.61
N ALA A 41 3.23 -4.12 1.35
CA ALA A 41 4.22 -3.06 1.40
C ALA A 41 5.33 -3.30 0.38
N THR A 42 5.96 -2.23 -0.10
CA THR A 42 7.12 -2.29 -0.99
C THR A 42 8.38 -1.77 -0.30
N GLN A 43 9.54 -2.25 -0.75
CA GLN A 43 10.85 -1.71 -0.37
C GLN A 43 11.77 -1.61 -1.57
N VAL A 44 12.45 -0.48 -1.71
CA VAL A 44 13.55 -0.30 -2.66
C VAL A 44 14.85 -0.31 -1.88
N VAL A 45 15.73 -1.26 -2.18
CA VAL A 45 17.10 -1.32 -1.64
C VAL A 45 18.09 -0.73 -2.64
N SER A 46 17.91 -1.07 -3.92
CA SER A 46 18.69 -0.54 -5.03
C SER A 46 17.86 -0.58 -6.31
N SER A 47 18.43 -0.06 -7.41
CA SER A 47 17.82 -0.15 -8.74
C SER A 47 17.55 -1.59 -9.19
N SER A 48 18.31 -2.57 -8.67
CA SER A 48 18.19 -3.99 -9.02
C SER A 48 17.63 -4.86 -7.90
N SER A 49 17.26 -4.26 -6.76
CA SER A 49 16.80 -5.01 -5.58
C SER A 49 15.61 -4.31 -4.96
N GLN A 50 14.45 -4.86 -5.29
CA GLN A 50 13.15 -4.39 -4.82
C GLN A 50 12.38 -5.57 -4.25
N TYR A 51 11.58 -5.30 -3.23
CA TYR A 51 10.83 -6.33 -2.52
C TYR A 51 9.37 -5.93 -2.36
N LEU A 52 8.51 -6.93 -2.50
CA LEU A 52 7.10 -6.87 -2.15
C LEU A 52 6.90 -7.72 -0.90
N TYR A 53 6.31 -7.12 0.13
CA TYR A 53 5.92 -7.81 1.35
C TYR A 53 4.42 -8.02 1.35
N VAL A 54 4.01 -9.23 1.74
CA VAL A 54 2.61 -9.64 1.74
C VAL A 54 2.26 -10.24 3.09
N GLY A 55 1.22 -9.67 3.70
CA GLY A 55 0.64 -10.13 4.95
C GLY A 55 -0.69 -10.81 4.67
N ASP A 56 -0.95 -11.93 5.35
CA ASP A 56 -2.15 -12.74 5.13
C ASP A 56 -3.10 -12.79 6.34
N SER A 57 -4.26 -13.41 6.12
CA SER A 57 -5.32 -13.61 7.12
C SER A 57 -4.99 -14.63 8.22
N GLN A 58 -3.79 -15.20 8.23
CA GLN A 58 -3.32 -16.13 9.26
C GLN A 58 -2.14 -15.60 10.08
N GLY A 59 -1.67 -14.39 9.78
CA GLY A 59 -0.62 -13.72 10.54
C GLY A 59 0.75 -13.94 9.95
N ASN A 60 0.82 -14.56 8.76
CA ASN A 60 2.08 -14.77 8.08
C ASN A 60 2.44 -13.54 7.26
N VAL A 61 3.74 -13.26 7.20
CA VAL A 61 4.32 -12.23 6.36
C VAL A 61 5.39 -12.85 5.49
N TYR A 62 5.36 -12.54 4.20
CA TYR A 62 6.27 -13.07 3.20
C TYR A 62 6.92 -11.92 2.45
N ALA A 63 8.18 -12.12 2.05
CA ALA A 63 8.88 -11.22 1.16
C ALA A 63 9.17 -11.91 -0.17
N TRP A 64 8.86 -11.20 -1.27
CA TRP A 64 9.17 -11.58 -2.63
C TRP A 64 10.10 -10.58 -3.26
N THR A 65 10.99 -11.06 -4.12
CA THR A 65 11.79 -10.16 -4.97
C THR A 65 10.90 -9.65 -6.10
N ALA A 66 10.69 -8.33 -6.14
CA ALA A 66 10.01 -7.67 -7.24
C ALA A 66 11.02 -7.52 -8.39
N SER A 67 10.75 -8.17 -9.52
CA SER A 67 11.64 -8.20 -10.69
C SER A 67 10.83 -8.23 -11.98
N SER A 68 11.47 -8.05 -13.13
CA SER A 68 10.83 -8.09 -14.45
C SER A 68 10.30 -9.48 -14.85
N SER A 69 10.17 -10.40 -13.90
CA SER A 69 9.56 -11.72 -14.02
C SER A 69 8.78 -12.03 -12.75
N ALA A 70 7.77 -12.90 -12.84
CA ALA A 70 7.06 -13.40 -11.66
C ALA A 70 8.07 -13.81 -10.57
N PRO A 71 7.78 -13.56 -9.28
CA PRO A 71 8.74 -13.78 -8.22
C PRO A 71 9.20 -15.23 -8.23
N SER A 72 10.50 -15.47 -8.10
CA SER A 72 11.05 -16.84 -8.12
C SER A 72 11.33 -17.39 -6.73
N THR A 73 11.31 -16.52 -5.72
CA THR A 73 11.69 -16.84 -4.33
C THR A 73 10.75 -16.18 -3.33
N VAL A 74 10.37 -16.95 -2.31
CA VAL A 74 9.64 -16.48 -1.12
C VAL A 74 10.51 -16.67 0.08
N ALA A 75 10.62 -15.62 0.88
CA ALA A 75 11.20 -15.69 2.20
C ALA A 75 10.12 -15.41 3.25
N PRO A 76 9.82 -16.35 4.16
CA PRO A 76 8.95 -16.05 5.29
C PRO A 76 9.64 -15.10 6.24
N CYS A 77 8.89 -14.13 6.75
CA CYS A 77 9.32 -13.20 7.78
C CYS A 77 8.82 -13.70 9.13
N SER A 78 9.70 -13.81 10.12
CA SER A 78 9.30 -14.21 11.46
C SER A 78 8.58 -13.07 12.18
N PHE A 79 7.38 -13.34 12.68
CA PHE A 79 6.60 -12.48 13.57
C PHE A 79 5.97 -13.35 14.68
N GLY A 80 5.64 -12.74 15.80
CA GLY A 80 5.05 -13.37 16.99
C GLY A 80 3.53 -13.45 16.97
N PHE A 81 2.88 -13.13 15.86
CA PHE A 81 1.42 -13.18 15.76
C PHE A 81 0.89 -14.59 15.97
N SER A 82 -0.25 -14.68 16.66
CA SER A 82 -0.93 -15.95 16.85
C SER A 82 -1.52 -16.43 15.53
N SER A 83 -1.48 -17.75 15.29
CA SER A 83 -2.13 -18.36 14.12
C SER A 83 -3.60 -17.93 14.04
N GLY A 84 -4.03 -17.47 12.86
CA GLY A 84 -5.40 -17.00 12.63
C GLY A 84 -5.64 -15.52 12.94
N THR A 85 -4.59 -14.77 13.29
CA THR A 85 -4.68 -13.30 13.43
C THR A 85 -4.41 -12.65 12.07
N PHE A 86 -5.14 -11.61 11.71
CA PHE A 86 -4.98 -10.95 10.40
C PHE A 86 -3.80 -9.99 10.43
N VAL A 87 -3.00 -9.92 9.37
CA VAL A 87 -2.02 -8.83 9.20
C VAL A 87 -2.74 -7.61 8.65
N ASN A 88 -3.08 -6.67 9.53
CA ASN A 88 -3.86 -5.47 9.15
C ASN A 88 -3.03 -4.41 8.43
N GLY A 89 -1.72 -4.41 8.56
CA GLY A 89 -0.88 -3.39 7.95
C GLY A 89 0.58 -3.81 7.88
N LEU A 90 1.23 -3.39 6.80
CA LEU A 90 2.66 -3.58 6.58
C LEU A 90 3.30 -2.25 6.21
N ALA A 91 4.53 -2.05 6.67
CA ALA A 91 5.39 -1.00 6.19
C ALA A 91 6.84 -1.49 6.19
N SER A 92 7.69 -0.95 5.32
CA SER A 92 9.06 -1.40 5.23
C SER A 92 10.04 -0.24 5.13
N TYR A 93 11.21 -0.42 5.72
CA TYR A 93 12.27 0.57 5.75
C TYR A 93 13.62 -0.10 5.58
N PHE A 94 14.47 0.48 4.74
CA PHE A 94 15.84 0.02 4.57
C PHE A 94 16.80 1.11 5.08
N SER A 95 17.66 0.75 6.02
CA SER A 95 18.67 1.65 6.58
C SER A 95 20.06 1.10 6.32
N SER A 96 20.75 1.64 5.32
CA SER A 96 22.14 1.34 4.91
C SER A 96 22.44 -0.13 4.55
N SER A 97 22.25 -1.05 5.50
CA SER A 97 22.44 -2.50 5.37
C SER A 97 21.38 -3.31 6.13
N THR A 98 20.45 -2.65 6.82
CA THR A 98 19.47 -3.31 7.68
C THR A 98 18.08 -3.15 7.09
N TYR A 99 17.41 -4.29 6.94
CA TYR A 99 16.04 -4.41 6.52
C TYR A 99 15.14 -4.32 7.75
N TYR A 100 14.08 -3.51 7.67
CA TYR A 100 13.03 -3.43 8.67
C TYR A 100 11.69 -3.66 8.00
N VAL A 101 10.91 -4.58 8.55
CA VAL A 101 9.55 -4.88 8.11
C VAL A 101 8.66 -4.76 9.34
N TYR A 102 7.80 -3.76 9.32
CA TYR A 102 6.82 -3.50 10.37
C TYR A 102 5.53 -4.19 9.98
N ALA A 103 4.94 -4.90 10.93
CA ALA A 103 3.64 -5.53 10.77
C ALA A 103 2.76 -5.24 11.98
N VAL A 104 1.46 -5.10 11.73
CA VAL A 104 0.47 -4.90 12.79
C VAL A 104 -0.71 -5.83 12.60
N ASP A 105 -1.13 -6.50 13.67
CA ASP A 105 -2.27 -7.44 13.66
C ASP A 105 -3.62 -6.80 14.07
N GLY A 106 -3.62 -5.48 14.13
CA GLY A 106 -4.69 -4.65 14.70
C GLY A 106 -4.35 -4.10 16.09
N SER A 107 -3.63 -4.85 16.93
CA SER A 107 -3.37 -4.53 18.35
C SER A 107 -1.89 -4.63 18.79
N ASN A 108 -1.12 -5.45 18.09
CA ASN A 108 0.30 -5.66 18.31
C ASN A 108 1.07 -5.12 17.10
N LEU A 109 1.97 -4.16 17.33
CA LEU A 109 2.94 -3.72 16.35
C LEU A 109 4.27 -4.41 16.62
N GLU A 110 4.74 -5.13 15.62
CA GLU A 110 6.00 -5.85 15.64
C GLU A 110 6.89 -5.41 14.48
N VAL A 111 8.19 -5.65 14.61
CA VAL A 111 9.14 -5.44 13.54
C VAL A 111 10.06 -6.64 13.39
N ASN A 112 10.19 -7.12 12.17
CA ASN A 112 11.26 -8.01 11.77
C ASN A 112 12.44 -7.15 11.29
N SER A 113 13.65 -7.43 11.79
CA SER A 113 14.83 -6.72 11.29
C SER A 113 16.04 -7.64 11.14
N GLY A 114 16.86 -7.37 10.13
CA GLY A 114 18.03 -8.19 9.83
C GLY A 114 18.96 -7.54 8.82
N SER A 115 20.21 -8.04 8.78
CA SER A 115 21.24 -7.59 7.82
C SER A 115 21.28 -8.42 6.54
N SER A 116 20.45 -9.46 6.43
CA SER A 116 20.31 -10.30 5.25
C SER A 116 18.98 -10.04 4.54
N SER A 117 18.98 -10.17 3.21
CA SER A 117 17.83 -10.03 2.30
C SER A 117 16.54 -10.59 2.90
N PRO A 118 15.42 -9.87 2.73
CA PRO A 118 14.79 -9.05 3.76
C PRO A 118 14.12 -9.84 4.89
N CYS A 119 13.91 -11.12 4.66
CA CYS A 119 13.31 -12.05 5.60
C CYS A 119 14.08 -13.37 5.52
N SER A 120 14.19 -14.06 6.64
CA SER A 120 14.69 -15.42 6.70
C SER A 120 13.97 -16.15 7.84
N SER A 121 13.88 -17.47 7.77
CA SER A 121 13.35 -18.26 8.90
C SER A 121 14.18 -18.11 10.19
N SER A 122 15.37 -17.52 10.08
CA SER A 122 16.26 -17.17 11.19
C SER A 122 16.16 -15.71 11.64
N SER A 123 15.34 -14.87 10.99
CA SER A 123 15.24 -13.47 11.38
C SER A 123 14.51 -13.32 12.71
N SER A 124 14.97 -12.40 13.55
CA SER A 124 14.34 -12.10 14.83
C SER A 124 13.33 -10.98 14.68
N TYR A 125 12.21 -11.10 15.39
CA TYR A 125 11.27 -9.99 15.56
C TYR A 125 11.39 -9.35 16.94
N SER A 126 10.86 -8.15 17.06
CA SER A 126 10.69 -7.45 18.32
C SER A 126 9.29 -6.85 18.37
N THR A 127 8.63 -6.99 19.53
CA THR A 127 7.34 -6.33 19.78
C THR A 127 7.60 -4.88 20.19
N ILE A 128 7.15 -3.93 19.38
CA ILE A 128 7.25 -2.50 19.66
C ILE A 128 6.13 -2.05 20.61
N SER A 129 4.93 -2.60 20.41
CA SER A 129 3.77 -2.31 21.25
C SER A 129 2.78 -3.46 21.18
N SER A 130 2.30 -3.93 22.33
CA SER A 130 1.21 -4.90 22.46
C SER A 130 -0.05 -4.30 23.11
N SER A 131 -0.10 -2.96 23.20
CA SER A 131 -1.16 -2.21 23.89
C SER A 131 -1.80 -1.17 22.98
N LEU A 132 -1.83 -1.41 21.67
CA LEU A 132 -2.62 -0.56 20.77
C LEU A 132 -4.12 -0.77 21.05
N PRO A 133 -4.99 0.18 20.66
CA PRO A 133 -6.41 0.13 20.97
C PRO A 133 -7.07 -1.13 20.37
N THR A 134 -7.46 -2.08 21.22
CA THR A 134 -8.06 -3.35 20.78
C THR A 134 -9.51 -3.22 20.30
N SER A 135 -10.23 -2.22 20.82
CA SER A 135 -11.61 -1.92 20.41
C SER A 135 -11.70 -1.29 19.02
N THR A 136 -10.59 -0.76 18.49
CA THR A 136 -10.53 -0.06 17.21
C THR A 136 -9.24 -0.46 16.51
N PRO A 137 -9.23 -1.56 15.73
CA PRO A 137 -8.01 -2.13 15.21
C PRO A 137 -7.28 -1.14 14.29
N THR A 138 -5.96 -1.23 14.27
CA THR A 138 -5.14 -0.58 13.23
C THR A 138 -5.58 -1.11 11.86
N VAL A 139 -5.71 -0.23 10.86
CA VAL A 139 -6.18 -0.59 9.49
C VAL A 139 -5.07 -0.55 8.43
N GLY A 140 -3.88 -0.07 8.79
CA GLY A 140 -2.74 -0.06 7.89
C GLY A 140 -1.55 0.67 8.48
N LEU A 141 -0.42 0.57 7.80
CA LEU A 141 0.82 1.28 8.12
C LEU A 141 1.30 2.06 6.88
N ALA A 142 1.94 3.21 7.09
CA ALA A 142 2.62 3.96 6.04
C ALA A 142 3.91 4.58 6.59
N ILE A 143 4.89 4.84 5.72
CA ILE A 143 6.14 5.49 6.13
C ILE A 143 6.27 6.85 5.47
N ALA A 144 6.51 7.87 6.29
CA ALA A 144 6.72 9.24 5.87
C ALA A 144 7.78 9.91 6.75
N ASN A 145 8.68 10.68 6.15
CA ASN A 145 9.68 11.50 6.85
C ASN A 145 10.44 10.78 7.99
N GLY A 146 10.79 9.50 7.78
CA GLY A 146 11.55 8.71 8.75
C GLY A 146 10.74 8.13 9.91
N PHE A 147 9.40 8.10 9.80
CA PHE A 147 8.52 7.48 10.78
C PHE A 147 7.56 6.51 10.10
N VAL A 148 7.28 5.39 10.76
CA VAL A 148 6.16 4.50 10.45
C VAL A 148 4.95 5.03 11.21
N PHE A 149 3.86 5.29 10.51
CA PHE A 149 2.58 5.69 11.06
C PHE A 149 1.60 4.53 10.96
N GLY A 150 0.88 4.25 12.03
CA GLY A 150 -0.30 3.40 12.02
C GLY A 150 -1.53 4.20 12.40
N VAL A 151 -2.68 3.82 11.83
CA VAL A 151 -3.97 4.47 12.10
C VAL A 151 -5.03 3.43 12.41
N THR A 152 -5.85 3.70 13.42
CA THR A 152 -7.00 2.86 13.80
C THR A 152 -8.22 3.16 12.95
N SER A 153 -9.14 2.21 12.89
CA SER A 153 -10.41 2.37 12.17
C SER A 153 -11.27 3.56 12.64
N THR A 154 -11.03 4.07 13.84
CA THR A 154 -11.70 5.24 14.43
C THR A 154 -10.87 6.52 14.37
N GLY A 155 -9.71 6.48 13.71
CA GLY A 155 -8.89 7.66 13.46
C GLY A 155 -8.02 8.10 14.64
N GLN A 156 -7.54 7.16 15.46
CA GLN A 156 -6.36 7.40 16.29
C GLN A 156 -5.12 7.01 15.50
N TYR A 157 -4.06 7.79 15.59
CA TYR A 157 -2.76 7.45 15.00
C TYR A 157 -1.70 7.25 16.06
N TYR A 158 -0.70 6.47 15.72
CA TYR A 158 0.55 6.35 16.48
C TYR A 158 1.71 6.38 15.49
N SER A 159 2.93 6.54 15.99
CA SER A 159 4.12 6.46 15.17
C SER A 159 5.29 5.82 15.88
N VAL A 160 6.23 5.31 15.10
CA VAL A 160 7.53 4.84 15.55
C VAL A 160 8.60 5.34 14.58
N ALA A 161 9.72 5.82 15.10
CA ALA A 161 10.87 6.18 14.27
C ALA A 161 11.29 4.97 13.42
N ALA A 162 11.45 5.18 12.12
CA ALA A 162 11.87 4.12 11.20
C ALA A 162 13.27 3.62 11.60
N GLY A 163 13.44 2.30 11.63
CA GLY A 163 14.60 1.62 12.21
C GLY A 163 14.52 1.37 13.73
N ASN A 164 13.56 1.96 14.46
CA ASN A 164 13.35 1.63 15.88
C ASN A 164 12.59 0.29 16.01
N THR A 165 13.01 -0.51 16.98
CA THR A 165 12.48 -1.85 17.25
C THR A 165 11.90 -2.03 18.66
N THR A 166 11.85 -0.96 19.46
CA THR A 166 11.62 -1.08 20.91
C THR A 166 10.39 -0.33 21.42
N SER A 167 10.07 0.84 20.88
CA SER A 167 9.00 1.67 21.44
C SER A 167 8.35 2.60 20.42
N LEU A 168 7.11 2.98 20.69
CA LEU A 168 6.42 4.04 19.98
C LEU A 168 7.11 5.40 20.21
N THR A 169 7.11 6.24 19.19
CA THR A 169 7.42 7.67 19.27
C THR A 169 6.20 8.47 19.72
N GLN A 170 5.03 8.15 19.15
CA GLN A 170 3.74 8.69 19.58
C GLN A 170 2.83 7.54 20.00
N THR A 171 2.26 7.62 21.20
CA THR A 171 1.19 6.72 21.61
C THR A 171 -0.10 7.06 20.85
N PRO A 172 -1.05 6.10 20.74
CA PRO A 172 -2.33 6.34 20.06
C PRO A 172 -2.98 7.66 20.49
N THR A 173 -3.15 8.58 19.54
CA THR A 173 -3.75 9.90 19.74
C THR A 173 -4.73 10.21 18.61
N PRO A 174 -5.84 10.90 18.86
CA PRO A 174 -6.81 11.24 17.81
C PRO A 174 -6.19 12.07 16.68
N LEU A 175 -6.60 11.78 15.45
CA LEU A 175 -6.36 12.63 14.30
C LEU A 175 -7.10 13.96 14.45
N LEU A 176 -6.40 15.06 14.20
CA LEU A 176 -6.94 16.40 14.37
C LEU A 176 -8.04 16.66 13.32
N ASN A 177 -9.20 17.12 13.79
CA ASN A 177 -10.35 17.52 12.97
C ASN A 177 -10.93 16.41 12.08
N LEU A 178 -10.81 15.16 12.50
CA LEU A 178 -11.53 14.05 11.90
C LEU A 178 -13.00 14.07 12.37
N PRO A 179 -14.00 13.93 11.47
CA PRO A 179 -15.40 13.81 11.88
C PRO A 179 -15.62 12.60 12.80
N SER A 180 -16.52 12.70 13.77
CA SER A 180 -16.84 11.59 14.66
C SER A 180 -17.51 10.39 13.97
N THR A 181 -17.99 10.58 12.74
CA THR A 181 -18.55 9.52 11.88
C THR A 181 -17.49 8.83 11.03
N ALA A 182 -16.25 9.31 11.03
CA ALA A 182 -15.21 8.77 10.17
C ALA A 182 -14.90 7.32 10.50
N THR A 183 -14.78 6.52 9.45
CA THR A 183 -14.29 5.13 9.55
C THR A 183 -13.09 5.02 8.63
N ILE A 184 -11.90 4.88 9.20
CA ILE A 184 -10.68 4.83 8.40
C ILE A 184 -10.57 3.48 7.69
N GLY A 185 -10.34 3.49 6.39
CA GLY A 185 -10.23 2.28 5.57
C GLY A 185 -8.79 1.84 5.30
N GLY A 186 -7.86 2.79 5.23
CA GLY A 186 -6.49 2.56 4.81
C GLY A 186 -5.64 3.84 4.88
N ILE A 187 -4.34 3.66 4.73
CA ILE A 187 -3.33 4.71 4.87
C ILE A 187 -2.23 4.52 3.82
N THR A 188 -1.70 5.61 3.30
CA THR A 188 -0.49 5.62 2.47
C THR A 188 0.27 6.93 2.68
N ALA A 189 1.46 7.04 2.11
CA ALA A 189 2.24 8.27 2.17
C ALA A 189 2.98 8.53 0.85
N ASP A 190 3.11 9.81 0.49
CA ASP A 190 3.90 10.23 -0.65
C ASP A 190 5.38 10.50 -0.29
N GLN A 191 6.15 10.84 -1.32
CA GLN A 191 7.56 11.24 -1.18
C GLN A 191 7.75 12.63 -0.54
N ASN A 192 6.72 13.47 -0.50
CA ASN A 192 6.76 14.79 0.15
C ASN A 192 6.52 14.69 1.67
N GLY A 193 6.23 13.48 2.17
CA GLY A 193 5.91 13.21 3.56
C GLY A 193 4.47 13.55 3.93
N ILE A 194 3.57 13.56 2.96
CA ILE A 194 2.13 13.68 3.14
C ILE A 194 1.54 12.27 3.31
N VAL A 195 0.83 12.08 4.40
CA VAL A 195 0.12 10.86 4.75
C VAL A 195 -1.36 11.02 4.37
N PHE A 196 -1.84 10.13 3.52
CA PHE A 196 -3.24 10.08 3.08
C PHE A 196 -3.98 8.97 3.80
N MET A 197 -5.24 9.24 4.15
CA MET A 197 -6.11 8.30 4.86
C MET A 197 -7.49 8.29 4.21
N THR A 198 -8.05 7.10 3.98
CA THR A 198 -9.41 6.95 3.44
C THR A 198 -10.43 7.01 4.56
N ASP A 199 -11.58 7.62 4.30
CA ASP A 199 -12.76 7.61 5.14
C ASP A 199 -13.88 6.84 4.45
N TYR A 200 -13.99 5.57 4.82
CA TYR A 200 -14.96 4.64 4.29
C TYR A 200 -16.40 5.12 4.53
N ALA A 201 -16.69 5.71 5.68
CA ALA A 201 -18.06 6.07 6.04
C ALA A 201 -18.53 7.36 5.37
N ASN A 202 -17.63 8.33 5.19
CA ASN A 202 -17.99 9.63 4.62
C ASN A 202 -17.55 9.82 3.17
N SER A 203 -17.03 8.78 2.50
CA SER A 203 -16.57 8.86 1.10
C SER A 203 -15.60 10.02 0.89
N ALA A 204 -14.56 10.05 1.73
CA ALA A 204 -13.58 11.14 1.76
C ALA A 204 -12.15 10.59 1.87
N ILE A 205 -11.19 11.46 1.58
CA ILE A 205 -9.79 11.25 1.88
C ILE A 205 -9.34 12.38 2.82
N TYR A 206 -8.38 12.13 3.68
CA TYR A 206 -7.75 13.17 4.50
C TYR A 206 -6.25 13.13 4.27
N ALA A 207 -5.62 14.30 4.28
CA ALA A 207 -4.18 14.44 4.15
C ALA A 207 -3.58 15.12 5.38
N TYR A 208 -2.46 14.59 5.85
CA TYR A 208 -1.70 15.10 6.98
C TYR A 208 -0.24 15.17 6.60
N TYR A 209 0.47 16.20 7.04
CA TYR A 209 1.91 16.26 6.93
C TYR A 209 2.57 15.52 8.11
N ALA A 210 3.50 14.61 7.81
CA ALA A 210 4.32 13.94 8.81
C ALA A 210 5.45 14.84 9.29
N ASN A 211 5.38 15.29 10.55
CA ASN A 211 6.42 16.11 11.14
C ASN A 211 7.64 15.28 11.54
N SER A 212 8.79 15.95 11.68
CA SER A 212 10.07 15.34 12.05
C SER A 212 10.13 14.76 13.47
N ASN A 213 9.09 14.97 14.29
CA ASN A 213 8.93 14.40 15.63
C ASN A 213 7.92 13.23 15.68
N GLY A 214 7.46 12.76 14.52
CA GLY A 214 6.49 11.67 14.40
C GLY A 214 5.05 12.07 14.69
N THR A 215 4.71 13.36 14.76
CA THR A 215 3.31 13.83 14.83
C THR A 215 2.74 14.14 13.44
N LEU A 216 1.42 14.17 13.34
CA LEU A 216 0.70 14.54 12.12
C LEU A 216 0.07 15.94 12.24
N THR A 217 0.33 16.81 11.26
CA THR A 217 -0.34 18.11 11.13
C THR A 217 -1.35 18.04 9.99
N ARG A 218 -2.61 18.40 10.25
CA ARG A 218 -3.64 18.41 9.20
C ARG A 218 -3.29 19.41 8.10
N ILE A 219 -3.35 18.97 6.86
CA ILE A 219 -3.27 19.84 5.69
C ILE A 219 -4.64 20.43 5.45
N ASN A 220 -4.73 21.75 5.31
CA ASN A 220 -6.01 22.43 5.10
C ASN A 220 -6.55 22.12 3.70
N GLY A 221 -7.77 21.59 3.68
CA GLY A 221 -8.44 21.02 2.51
C GLY A 221 -9.17 19.75 2.95
N THR A 222 -10.48 19.69 2.75
CA THR A 222 -11.21 18.42 2.91
C THR A 222 -11.34 17.82 1.51
N PHE A 223 -10.80 16.60 1.33
CA PHE A 223 -10.87 15.83 0.09
C PHE A 223 -12.19 15.06 0.06
N SER A 224 -13.30 15.79 0.17
CA SER A 224 -14.65 15.22 0.25
C SER A 224 -15.51 15.76 -0.87
N GLY A 225 -16.26 14.87 -1.54
CA GLY A 225 -17.41 15.29 -2.35
C GLY A 225 -17.25 15.23 -3.86
N ASN A 226 -16.22 14.58 -4.42
CA ASN A 226 -16.28 14.13 -5.81
C ASN A 226 -16.91 12.73 -5.87
N VAL A 227 -17.78 12.53 -6.86
CA VAL A 227 -18.55 11.31 -7.14
C VAL A 227 -17.64 10.07 -7.30
N ASP A 228 -16.35 10.31 -7.51
CA ASP A 228 -15.37 9.34 -7.96
C ASP A 228 -14.72 8.56 -6.81
N VAL A 229 -14.91 8.96 -5.54
CA VAL A 229 -14.37 8.23 -4.36
C VAL A 229 -15.52 7.86 -3.43
N THR A 230 -16.13 6.69 -3.62
CA THR A 230 -17.21 6.18 -2.75
C THR A 230 -16.72 5.03 -1.90
N ASN A 231 -16.91 5.14 -0.58
CA ASN A 231 -16.55 4.12 0.41
C ASN A 231 -15.11 3.56 0.26
N PRO A 232 -14.09 4.43 0.21
CA PRO A 232 -12.73 4.01 -0.06
C PRO A 232 -12.16 3.13 1.08
N ARG A 233 -11.44 2.06 0.72
CA ARG A 233 -10.78 1.15 1.66
C ARG A 233 -9.27 1.19 1.51
N ALA A 234 -8.73 0.56 0.47
CA ALA A 234 -7.30 0.59 0.21
C ALA A 234 -6.90 1.83 -0.59
N ILE A 235 -5.65 2.26 -0.42
CA ILE A 235 -5.09 3.48 -1.01
C ILE A 235 -3.58 3.32 -1.22
N THR A 236 -3.04 3.83 -2.33
CA THR A 236 -1.59 3.93 -2.53
C THR A 236 -1.23 5.12 -3.42
N THR A 237 -0.02 5.66 -3.26
CA THR A 237 0.53 6.79 -4.02
C THR A 237 1.64 6.34 -4.96
N VAL A 238 1.71 6.94 -6.15
CA VAL A 238 2.82 6.71 -7.09
C VAL A 238 3.33 8.05 -7.59
N TYR A 239 4.63 8.28 -7.48
CA TYR A 239 5.28 9.39 -8.15
C TYR A 239 5.87 8.96 -9.49
N ALA A 240 5.36 9.54 -10.56
CA ALA A 240 5.74 9.34 -11.95
C ALA A 240 6.59 10.54 -12.43
N PRO A 241 7.88 10.37 -12.79
CA PRO A 241 8.78 11.50 -13.11
C PRO A 241 8.46 12.17 -14.46
N ASN A 242 7.72 11.48 -15.34
CA ASN A 242 7.44 11.92 -16.70
C ASN A 242 6.04 12.55 -16.81
N PRO A 243 5.86 13.56 -17.71
CA PRO A 243 4.56 14.15 -17.95
C PRO A 243 3.60 13.16 -18.61
N THR A 244 2.31 13.33 -18.34
CA THR A 244 1.25 12.51 -18.92
C THR A 244 0.47 13.31 -19.97
N SER A 245 -0.38 12.62 -20.73
CA SER A 245 -1.24 13.27 -21.71
C SER A 245 -2.34 14.13 -21.10
N SER A 246 -2.73 13.89 -19.85
CA SER A 246 -3.84 14.54 -19.16
C SER A 246 -3.50 14.75 -17.67
N GLY A 247 -3.68 15.96 -17.13
CA GLY A 247 -3.37 16.24 -15.72
C GLY A 247 -2.01 16.92 -15.48
N CYS A 248 -0.90 16.33 -15.88
CA CYS A 248 0.46 16.86 -15.66
C CYS A 248 1.22 16.96 -16.99
N THR A 249 0.89 17.98 -17.78
CA THR A 249 1.43 18.19 -19.13
C THR A 249 2.86 18.74 -19.14
N THR A 250 3.34 19.23 -18.00
CA THR A 250 4.71 19.73 -17.82
C THR A 250 5.29 19.21 -16.50
N GLY A 251 6.26 18.29 -16.58
CA GLY A 251 6.96 17.76 -15.41
C GLY A 251 6.31 16.52 -14.82
N ALA A 252 6.76 16.16 -13.62
CA ALA A 252 6.36 14.94 -12.94
C ALA A 252 4.91 14.97 -12.45
N CYS A 253 4.36 13.78 -12.29
CA CYS A 253 3.00 13.49 -11.90
C CYS A 253 2.99 12.74 -10.56
N GLU A 254 1.98 13.01 -9.75
CA GLU A 254 1.75 12.22 -8.55
C GLU A 254 0.33 11.65 -8.60
N PHE A 255 0.23 10.34 -8.54
CA PHE A 255 -1.01 9.61 -8.64
C PHE A 255 -1.44 9.08 -7.28
N LEU A 256 -2.75 9.06 -7.07
CA LEU A 256 -3.39 8.39 -5.94
C LEU A 256 -4.35 7.34 -6.48
N TYR A 257 -4.15 6.08 -6.08
CA TYR A 257 -5.03 4.96 -6.40
C TYR A 257 -5.85 4.62 -5.18
N VAL A 258 -7.16 4.51 -5.36
CA VAL A 258 -8.11 4.32 -4.26
C VAL A 258 -9.16 3.30 -4.67
N THR A 259 -9.55 2.42 -3.76
CA THR A 259 -10.68 1.51 -4.02
C THR A 259 -12.00 2.26 -3.93
N ASN A 260 -13.00 1.78 -4.67
CA ASN A 260 -14.33 2.38 -4.75
C ASN A 260 -15.42 1.30 -4.56
N TYR A 261 -16.62 1.69 -4.13
CA TYR A 261 -17.76 0.82 -3.77
C TYR A 261 -18.15 -0.22 -4.84
N SER A 262 -17.87 0.04 -6.12
CA SER A 262 -18.10 -0.89 -7.23
C SER A 262 -17.03 -1.96 -7.41
N TYR A 263 -16.18 -2.18 -6.40
CA TYR A 263 -14.98 -3.03 -6.49
C TYR A 263 -14.02 -2.56 -7.60
N ALA A 264 -14.00 -1.24 -7.83
CA ALA A 264 -13.17 -0.60 -8.82
C ALA A 264 -11.96 0.07 -8.16
N VAL A 265 -10.95 0.36 -8.96
CA VAL A 265 -9.86 1.26 -8.56
C VAL A 265 -9.97 2.55 -9.34
N VAL A 266 -9.91 3.67 -8.63
CA VAL A 266 -9.97 5.01 -9.20
C VAL A 266 -8.56 5.57 -9.17
N GLN A 267 -8.12 6.13 -10.29
CA GLN A 267 -6.84 6.82 -10.38
C GLN A 267 -7.07 8.31 -10.43
N LEU A 268 -6.44 9.00 -9.50
CA LEU A 268 -6.53 10.45 -9.33
C LEU A 268 -5.15 11.05 -9.58
N VAL A 269 -5.08 12.21 -10.25
CA VAL A 269 -3.86 13.04 -10.26
C VAL A 269 -3.91 13.99 -9.07
N LEU A 270 -2.86 14.00 -8.26
CA LEU A 270 -2.69 14.92 -7.15
C LEU A 270 -2.11 16.25 -7.65
N SER A 271 -2.65 17.34 -7.13
CA SER A 271 -2.09 18.69 -7.25
C SER A 271 -1.62 19.12 -5.88
N ILE A 272 -0.30 19.11 -5.66
CA ILE A 272 0.33 19.48 -4.40
C ILE A 272 1.06 20.80 -4.59
N SER A 273 0.78 21.77 -3.72
CA SER A 273 1.42 23.08 -3.74
C SER A 273 1.76 23.55 -2.32
N GLY A 274 2.67 24.52 -2.22
CA GLY A 274 3.17 25.00 -0.93
C GLY A 274 4.41 24.24 -0.46
N THR A 275 4.71 24.35 0.83
CA THR A 275 5.90 23.76 1.45
C THR A 275 5.58 23.30 2.85
N ALA A 276 6.31 22.28 3.32
CA ALA A 276 6.13 21.74 4.66
C ALA A 276 6.15 22.82 5.76
N PRO A 277 5.24 22.77 6.75
CA PRO A 277 4.10 21.84 6.89
C PRO A 277 2.81 22.34 6.20
N ASN A 278 2.86 23.50 5.54
CA ASN A 278 1.71 24.20 4.96
C ASN A 278 1.54 23.87 3.47
N PHE A 279 1.14 22.63 3.19
CA PHE A 279 0.74 22.22 1.86
C PHE A 279 -0.72 22.62 1.56
N SER A 280 -1.05 22.68 0.29
CA SER A 280 -2.40 22.59 -0.24
C SER A 280 -2.42 21.44 -1.22
N VAL A 281 -3.32 20.48 -1.01
CA VAL A 281 -3.47 19.33 -1.88
C VAL A 281 -4.86 19.34 -2.48
N GLY A 282 -4.95 19.02 -3.77
CA GLY A 282 -6.19 18.74 -4.50
C GLY A 282 -6.02 17.51 -5.37
N TYR A 283 -7.10 17.05 -5.98
CA TYR A 283 -7.04 15.95 -6.94
C TYR A 283 -8.11 16.08 -8.01
N THR A 284 -7.85 15.44 -9.15
CA THR A 284 -8.82 15.27 -10.24
C THR A 284 -8.78 13.82 -10.70
N GLU A 285 -9.94 13.27 -11.06
CA GLU A 285 -9.99 11.97 -11.73
C GLU A 285 -9.15 12.03 -13.01
N PHE A 286 -8.23 11.08 -13.16
CA PHE A 286 -7.35 10.98 -14.33
C PHE A 286 -7.95 10.10 -15.42
N ASN A 287 -8.57 9.01 -14.99
CA ASN A 287 -9.13 7.95 -15.80
C ASN A 287 -10.47 7.52 -15.23
N ALA A 288 -11.39 7.12 -16.12
CA ALA A 288 -12.56 6.38 -15.70
C ALA A 288 -12.15 5.18 -14.83
N PRO A 289 -12.96 4.77 -13.83
CA PRO A 289 -12.55 3.77 -12.88
C PRO A 289 -12.16 2.45 -13.56
N TYR A 290 -11.07 1.85 -13.08
CA TYR A 290 -10.65 0.52 -13.48
C TYR A 290 -11.67 -0.49 -12.94
N THR A 291 -12.47 -1.03 -13.85
CA THR A 291 -13.55 -1.98 -13.55
C THR A 291 -13.35 -3.28 -14.32
N SER A 292 -13.83 -4.38 -13.75
CA SER A 292 -14.11 -5.67 -14.41
C SER A 292 -12.90 -6.53 -14.81
N CYS A 293 -13.00 -7.85 -14.53
CA CYS A 293 -12.12 -8.99 -14.87
C CYS A 293 -10.62 -8.88 -14.50
N GLU A 294 -10.02 -7.69 -14.53
CA GLU A 294 -8.61 -7.43 -14.26
C GLU A 294 -8.35 -7.03 -12.81
N ILE A 295 -9.28 -6.29 -12.17
CA ILE A 295 -9.23 -5.94 -10.74
C ILE A 295 -10.53 -6.42 -10.09
N ILE A 296 -10.41 -7.36 -9.16
CA ILE A 296 -11.54 -7.98 -8.45
C ILE A 296 -11.35 -7.78 -6.95
N ASP A 297 -12.36 -7.21 -6.28
CA ASP A 297 -12.40 -6.98 -4.83
C ASP A 297 -11.03 -6.56 -4.23
N PRO A 298 -10.52 -5.37 -4.61
CA PRO A 298 -9.22 -4.90 -4.15
C PRO A 298 -9.25 -4.62 -2.64
N VAL A 299 -8.36 -5.29 -1.89
CA VAL A 299 -8.34 -5.22 -0.42
C VAL A 299 -7.08 -4.56 0.15
N ALA A 300 -5.97 -4.61 -0.58
CA ALA A 300 -4.72 -3.97 -0.20
C ALA A 300 -4.03 -3.43 -1.44
N MET A 301 -3.33 -2.30 -1.31
CA MET A 301 -2.56 -1.71 -2.41
C MET A 301 -1.24 -1.19 -1.88
N THR A 302 -0.21 -1.30 -2.70
CA THR A 302 1.08 -0.68 -2.46
C THR A 302 1.73 -0.37 -3.79
N SER A 303 2.69 0.53 -3.79
CA SER A 303 3.49 0.87 -4.96
C SER A 303 4.88 1.27 -4.52
N PHE A 304 5.83 1.31 -5.44
CA PHE A 304 7.10 1.94 -5.13
C PHE A 304 6.92 3.46 -5.04
N PRO A 305 7.41 4.11 -3.97
CA PRO A 305 7.13 5.52 -3.69
C PRO A 305 7.72 6.48 -4.74
N ASN A 306 8.69 6.03 -5.53
CA ASN A 306 9.23 6.80 -6.64
C ASN A 306 9.60 5.88 -7.80
N VAL A 307 9.11 6.24 -8.98
CA VAL A 307 9.49 5.63 -10.25
C VAL A 307 10.79 6.31 -10.69
N VAL A 308 11.90 5.98 -10.03
CA VAL A 308 13.13 6.75 -10.21
C VAL A 308 13.74 6.45 -11.59
N ASN A 309 13.73 7.47 -12.44
CA ASN A 309 14.73 7.81 -13.48
C ASN A 309 14.86 6.87 -14.71
N PRO A 310 14.65 7.37 -15.96
CA PRO A 310 14.79 6.60 -17.21
C PRO A 310 16.21 6.09 -17.52
N SER A 311 17.22 6.44 -16.70
CA SER A 311 18.56 5.82 -16.75
C SER A 311 18.66 4.49 -16.00
N ILE A 312 17.61 4.07 -15.29
CA ILE A 312 17.41 2.71 -14.80
C ILE A 312 16.50 2.01 -15.81
N SER A 313 17.09 1.52 -16.90
CA SER A 313 16.40 0.92 -18.05
C SER A 313 15.73 -0.43 -17.72
N SER A 314 14.76 -0.45 -16.80
CA SER A 314 13.93 -1.62 -16.44
C SER A 314 12.96 -1.38 -15.27
N ASN A 315 12.98 -0.22 -14.61
CA ASN A 315 12.02 0.10 -13.55
C ASN A 315 10.70 0.55 -14.16
N ILE A 316 9.85 -0.42 -14.50
CA ILE A 316 8.47 -0.10 -14.84
C ILE A 316 7.72 0.18 -13.53
N PRO A 317 7.01 1.31 -13.41
CA PRO A 317 6.26 1.66 -12.22
C PRO A 317 5.21 0.61 -11.87
N TRP A 318 5.43 -0.14 -10.79
CA TRP A 318 4.47 -1.13 -10.32
C TRP A 318 3.54 -0.61 -9.24
N VAL A 319 2.25 -0.73 -9.53
CA VAL A 319 1.18 -0.76 -8.54
C VAL A 319 0.82 -2.22 -8.30
N PHE A 320 0.90 -2.65 -7.05
CA PHE A 320 0.49 -3.98 -6.62
C PHE A 320 -0.87 -3.89 -5.93
N ILE A 321 -1.78 -4.75 -6.35
CA ILE A 321 -3.14 -4.82 -5.82
C ILE A 321 -3.36 -6.23 -5.31
N GLY A 322 -3.60 -6.35 -4.01
CA GLY A 322 -4.08 -7.57 -3.37
C GLY A 322 -5.58 -7.70 -3.64
N GLN A 323 -5.99 -8.83 -4.17
CA GLN A 323 -7.33 -9.08 -4.68
C GLN A 323 -7.92 -10.32 -4.02
N ASN A 324 -9.19 -10.22 -3.64
CA ASN A 324 -9.95 -11.35 -3.13
C ASN A 324 -10.88 -11.89 -4.23
N GLY A 325 -10.33 -12.60 -5.22
CA GLY A 325 -11.11 -13.19 -6.34
C GLY A 325 -10.30 -14.10 -7.26
N THR A 326 -10.95 -15.07 -7.91
CA THR A 326 -10.30 -15.99 -8.87
C THR A 326 -10.41 -15.46 -10.30
N GLU A 327 -9.31 -15.43 -11.04
CA GLU A 327 -9.30 -15.20 -12.49
C GLU A 327 -9.63 -16.50 -13.22
N THR A 328 -10.90 -16.94 -13.18
CA THR A 328 -11.30 -18.08 -14.02
C THR A 328 -11.36 -17.61 -15.46
N SER A 329 -10.38 -18.05 -16.25
CA SER A 329 -10.31 -17.87 -17.69
C SER A 329 -11.69 -18.01 -18.34
N SER A 330 -12.15 -16.93 -18.96
CA SER A 330 -13.41 -16.77 -19.70
C SER A 330 -14.70 -16.75 -18.86
N SER A 331 -15.41 -15.62 -18.97
CA SER A 331 -16.71 -15.28 -18.35
C SER A 331 -16.68 -14.92 -16.86
N CYS A 332 -16.65 -13.61 -16.63
CA CYS A 332 -16.70 -12.94 -15.34
C CYS A 332 -18.11 -13.07 -14.70
N PHE A 333 -18.11 -13.08 -13.36
CA PHE A 333 -19.23 -13.23 -12.40
C PHE A 333 -19.56 -14.66 -11.92
N GLY A 334 -19.48 -14.85 -10.59
CA GLY A 334 -20.33 -15.81 -9.88
C GLY A 334 -19.67 -16.94 -9.08
N ALA A 335 -18.42 -16.81 -8.63
CA ALA A 335 -17.83 -17.78 -7.70
C ALA A 335 -17.87 -17.28 -6.24
N SER A 336 -18.31 -18.13 -5.32
CA SER A 336 -18.40 -17.89 -3.88
C SER A 336 -17.13 -18.30 -3.11
N ASN A 337 -16.04 -18.62 -3.83
CA ASN A 337 -14.77 -19.05 -3.26
C ASN A 337 -13.68 -18.05 -3.68
N TYR A 338 -13.05 -17.46 -2.67
CA TYR A 338 -12.18 -16.28 -2.75
C TYR A 338 -10.76 -16.67 -3.18
N GLY A 339 -10.12 -15.85 -4.02
CA GLY A 339 -8.73 -16.04 -4.45
C GLY A 339 -7.76 -15.26 -3.57
N ASP A 340 -6.58 -15.84 -3.32
CA ASP A 340 -5.50 -15.25 -2.52
C ASP A 340 -4.45 -14.69 -3.49
N SER A 341 -4.71 -13.59 -4.21
CA SER A 341 -3.78 -13.15 -5.27
C SER A 341 -3.29 -11.72 -5.09
N VAL A 342 -2.10 -11.46 -5.66
CA VAL A 342 -1.56 -10.12 -5.85
C VAL A 342 -1.27 -9.94 -7.32
N THR A 343 -1.79 -8.87 -7.91
CA THR A 343 -1.62 -8.53 -9.32
C THR A 343 -0.76 -7.27 -9.43
N ALA A 344 0.20 -7.28 -10.35
CA ALA A 344 1.05 -6.13 -10.65
C ALA A 344 0.58 -5.41 -11.93
N TYR A 345 0.57 -4.09 -11.87
CA TYR A 345 0.22 -3.20 -12.98
C TYR A 345 1.35 -2.22 -13.25
N ASP A 346 1.65 -2.01 -14.52
CA ASP A 346 2.56 -0.98 -15.02
C ASP A 346 1.81 0.33 -15.26
N LEU A 347 2.55 1.45 -15.38
CA LEU A 347 2.06 2.67 -16.02
C LEU A 347 2.48 2.72 -17.49
N THR A 348 1.54 3.05 -18.37
CA THR A 348 1.80 3.25 -19.79
C THR A 348 2.68 4.48 -20.07
N GLY A 349 3.58 4.39 -21.04
CA GLY A 349 4.28 5.57 -21.57
C GLY A 349 5.37 6.15 -20.66
N GLU A 350 5.87 5.37 -19.70
CA GLU A 350 7.04 5.67 -18.87
C GLU A 350 8.33 5.03 -19.39
#